data_AF-A0A8K0KFZ5-F1
#
_entry.id   AF-A0A8K0KFZ5-F1
#
_cell.length_a   1.000
_cell.length_b   1.000
_cell.length_c   1.000
_cell.angle_alpha   90.00
_cell.angle_beta   90.00
_cell.angle_gamma   90.00
#
_symmetry.space_group_name_H-M   'P 1'
#
loop_
_entity.id
_entity.type
_entity.pdbx_description
1 polymer ?
#
loop_
_entity_poly.entity_id
_entity_poly.type
_entity_poly.pdbx_seq_one_letter_code
_entity_poly.pdbx_strand_id
1 'polypeptide(L)'
;MGHLRRVIRMSADLLRYRGLLAAAVGAGVVLGAAGVFLYHQLHSERARRLLLRQELDTLGGTVAEIQRQLEVLRCRRGWKKFRVNASAAAPQTDDDADVRTEKSLDLYSLYSTEDDDEEFFDLSSESEEGEEIVEGPLKELFENADNLLAGDAESKLKAFNLLMDKKDEYPNSVGLLWRLAKACHSMGTIHKDNGDVEKRREMVMEGYEYAKRALELDDSNAEVHKWFAITVGSRGEFIGTKEKIEDGVTFKEHVEKALKLRPSDASLHHLLGRFMYEVATLTWVERKIAGALFAEVPKATFPEAADKFEEAEKLSNAPWKENRLLLAKALIGDREYSRAIQWLELAAEVPVKSPE
;
A
#
# COMPACT_ATOMS: atom_id res chain seq x y z
N MET A 1 -36.94 59.94 4.42
CA MET A 1 -36.05 59.74 5.59
C MET A 1 -35.67 58.27 5.87
N GLY A 2 -35.94 57.30 4.97
CA GLY A 2 -35.53 55.89 5.16
C GLY A 2 -34.13 55.53 4.64
N HIS A 3 -33.62 56.24 3.62
CA HIS A 3 -32.33 55.92 3.01
C HIS A 3 -31.11 56.39 3.81
N LEU A 4 -31.18 57.55 4.49
CA LEU A 4 -30.07 58.02 5.33
C LEU A 4 -29.85 57.16 6.58
N ARG A 5 -30.90 56.53 7.13
CA ARG A 5 -30.76 55.65 8.31
C ARG A 5 -30.10 54.31 8.00
N ARG A 6 -30.15 53.82 6.75
CA ARG A 6 -29.43 52.60 6.32
C ARG A 6 -27.93 52.85 6.13
N VAL A 7 -27.56 53.98 5.55
CA VAL A 7 -26.15 54.33 5.29
C VAL A 7 -25.39 54.58 6.59
N ILE A 8 -26.04 55.19 7.59
CA ILE A 8 -25.42 55.44 8.91
C ILE A 8 -25.24 54.12 9.69
N ARG A 9 -26.17 53.15 9.57
CA ARG A 9 -26.04 51.82 10.22
C ARG A 9 -24.92 50.98 9.60
N MET A 10 -24.77 51.00 8.27
CA MET A 10 -23.67 50.30 7.58
C MET A 10 -22.29 50.87 7.93
N SER A 11 -22.19 52.17 8.24
CA SER A 11 -20.92 52.79 8.66
C SER A 11 -20.49 52.39 10.08
N ALA A 12 -21.44 52.13 10.98
CA ALA A 12 -21.17 51.72 12.37
C ALA A 12 -20.69 50.27 12.46
N ASP A 13 -21.19 49.38 11.61
CA ASP A 13 -20.75 47.98 11.53
C ASP A 13 -19.36 47.87 10.87
N LEU A 14 -19.04 48.73 9.91
CA LEU A 14 -17.71 48.80 9.28
C LEU A 14 -16.62 49.31 10.25
N LEU A 15 -16.97 50.22 11.16
CA LEU A 15 -16.09 50.70 12.23
C LEU A 15 -15.88 49.66 13.33
N ARG A 16 -16.89 48.86 13.67
CA ARG A 16 -16.73 47.69 14.57
C ARG A 16 -15.88 46.58 13.94
N TYR A 17 -16.01 46.35 12.63
CA TYR A 17 -15.20 45.38 11.89
C TYR A 17 -13.72 45.80 11.78
N ARG A 18 -13.45 47.11 11.63
CA ARG A 18 -12.09 47.67 11.66
C ARG A 18 -11.44 47.65 13.05
N GLY A 19 -12.22 47.83 14.12
CA GLY A 19 -11.73 47.68 15.50
C GLY A 19 -11.37 46.23 15.86
N LEU A 20 -12.12 45.25 15.34
CA LEU A 20 -11.83 43.82 15.52
C LEU A 20 -10.60 43.36 14.73
N LEU A 21 -10.38 43.90 13.53
CA LEU A 21 -9.15 43.67 12.76
C LEU A 21 -7.92 44.29 13.41
N ALA A 22 -8.05 45.45 14.07
CA ALA A 22 -6.93 46.07 14.79
C ALA A 22 -6.55 45.30 16.08
N ALA A 23 -7.51 44.63 16.74
CA ALA A 23 -7.24 43.78 17.90
C ALA A 23 -6.53 42.47 17.52
N ALA A 24 -6.73 41.97 16.29
CA ALA A 24 -6.06 40.77 15.79
C ALA A 24 -4.62 41.02 15.30
N VAL A 25 -4.22 42.29 15.11
CA VAL A 25 -2.81 42.66 14.81
C VAL A 25 -2.01 42.87 16.11
N GLY A 26 -2.69 43.01 17.26
CA GLY A 26 -2.07 43.18 18.58
C GLY A 26 -1.72 41.87 19.32
N ALA A 27 -2.11 40.72 18.81
CA ALA A 27 -1.67 39.42 19.29
C ALA A 27 -0.96 38.69 18.15
N GLY A 28 0.38 38.65 18.20
CA GLY A 28 1.22 38.08 17.16
C GLY A 28 0.89 36.61 16.86
N VAL A 29 0.01 36.38 15.89
CA VAL A 29 -0.11 35.09 15.23
C VAL A 29 0.90 35.08 14.09
N VAL A 30 2.05 34.51 14.39
CA VAL A 30 3.05 34.09 13.41
C VAL A 30 2.35 33.17 12.41
N LEU A 31 2.08 33.68 11.20
CA LEU A 31 1.72 32.86 10.05
C LEU A 31 2.98 32.13 9.57
N GLY A 32 3.40 31.12 10.34
CA GLY A 32 4.31 30.08 9.86
C GLY A 32 3.57 29.12 8.93
N ALA A 33 4.31 28.24 8.25
CA ALA A 33 3.76 27.23 7.33
C ALA A 33 2.57 26.43 7.92
N ALA A 34 2.54 26.21 9.23
CA ALA A 34 1.44 25.58 9.95
C ALA A 34 0.12 26.37 9.92
N GLY A 35 0.17 27.71 9.94
CA GLY A 35 -1.02 28.57 9.87
C GLY A 35 -1.62 28.60 8.48
N VAL A 36 -0.79 28.57 7.44
CA VAL A 36 -1.23 28.43 6.04
C VAL A 36 -1.81 27.04 5.80
N PHE A 37 -1.21 25.99 6.37
CA PHE A 37 -1.71 24.61 6.30
C PHE A 37 -3.09 24.47 6.96
N LEU A 38 -3.26 24.98 8.19
CA LEU A 38 -4.55 24.99 8.88
C LEU A 38 -5.62 25.82 8.15
N TYR A 39 -5.24 26.96 7.58
CA TYR A 39 -6.14 27.77 6.75
C TYR A 39 -6.61 27.01 5.51
N HIS A 40 -5.69 26.30 4.84
CA HIS A 40 -5.99 25.53 3.65
C HIS A 40 -6.83 24.29 3.97
N GLN A 41 -6.59 23.64 5.10
CA GLN A 41 -7.35 22.47 5.54
C GLN A 41 -8.80 22.85 5.88
N LEU A 42 -9.02 23.92 6.66
CA LEU A 42 -10.35 24.41 7.01
C LEU A 42 -11.15 24.96 5.81
N HIS A 43 -10.48 25.60 4.84
CA HIS A 43 -11.15 26.12 3.66
C HIS A 43 -11.51 25.00 2.66
N SER A 44 -10.66 23.99 2.52
CA SER A 44 -10.91 22.84 1.64
C SER A 44 -12.09 21.99 2.10
N GLU A 45 -12.27 21.80 3.42
CA GLU A 45 -13.41 21.07 3.97
C GLU A 45 -14.75 21.76 3.71
N ARG A 46 -14.79 23.10 3.82
CA ARG A 46 -16.03 23.86 3.55
C ARG A 46 -16.39 23.83 2.07
N ALA A 47 -15.39 23.94 1.19
CA ALA A 47 -15.60 23.85 -0.26
C ALA A 47 -16.08 22.44 -0.67
N ARG A 48 -15.47 21.38 -0.13
CA ARG A 48 -15.87 19.99 -0.37
C ARG A 48 -17.30 19.70 0.06
N ARG A 49 -17.73 20.16 1.24
CA ARG A 49 -19.11 19.95 1.72
C ARG A 49 -20.16 20.62 0.84
N LEU A 50 -19.83 21.75 0.21
CA LEU A 50 -20.73 22.43 -0.72
C LEU A 50 -20.81 21.69 -2.06
N LEU A 51 -19.67 21.19 -2.55
CA LEU A 51 -19.58 20.38 -3.77
C LEU A 51 -20.31 19.04 -3.62
N LEU A 52 -20.07 18.32 -2.52
CA LEU A 52 -20.77 17.08 -2.17
C LEU A 52 -22.29 17.28 -2.08
N ARG A 53 -22.77 18.41 -1.54
CA ARG A 53 -24.22 18.70 -1.53
C ARG A 53 -24.78 18.93 -2.92
N GLN A 54 -24.05 19.66 -3.76
CA GLN A 54 -24.44 19.91 -5.14
C GLN A 54 -24.45 18.62 -5.97
N GLU A 55 -23.45 17.75 -5.76
CA GLU A 55 -23.37 16.44 -6.39
C GLU A 55 -24.49 15.50 -5.92
N LEU A 56 -24.80 15.48 -4.62
CA LEU A 56 -25.93 14.71 -4.09
C LEU A 56 -27.28 15.17 -4.65
N ASP A 57 -27.48 16.48 -4.83
CA ASP A 57 -28.69 17.02 -5.45
C ASP A 57 -28.77 16.64 -6.94
N THR A 58 -27.65 16.68 -7.67
CA THR A 58 -27.61 16.22 -9.06
C THR A 58 -27.84 14.72 -9.19
N LEU A 59 -27.27 13.92 -8.29
CA LEU A 59 -27.44 12.46 -8.26
C LEU A 59 -28.89 12.10 -7.94
N GLY A 60 -29.50 12.78 -6.95
CA GLY A 60 -30.93 12.66 -6.64
C GLY A 60 -31.83 12.97 -7.84
N GLY A 61 -31.49 13.98 -8.64
CA GLY A 61 -32.17 14.30 -9.90
C GLY A 61 -32.04 13.21 -10.95
N THR A 62 -30.84 12.64 -11.14
CA THR A 62 -30.61 11.55 -12.10
C THR A 62 -31.33 10.26 -11.69
N VAL A 63 -31.36 9.93 -10.40
CA VAL A 63 -32.08 8.77 -9.86
C VAL A 63 -33.59 8.93 -10.07
N ALA A 64 -34.14 10.13 -9.86
CA ALA A 64 -35.55 10.41 -10.12
C ALA A 64 -35.90 10.26 -11.62
N GLU A 65 -35.01 10.70 -12.52
CA GLU A 65 -35.21 10.54 -13.96
C GLU A 65 -35.10 9.07 -14.40
N ILE A 66 -34.15 8.31 -13.84
CA ILE A 66 -34.03 6.86 -14.10
C ILE A 66 -35.26 6.11 -13.59
N GLN A 67 -35.79 6.46 -12.42
CA GLN A 67 -37.02 5.88 -11.89
C GLN A 67 -38.22 6.19 -12.80
N ARG A 68 -38.34 7.43 -13.30
CA ARG A 68 -39.37 7.83 -14.26
C ARG A 68 -39.24 7.07 -15.58
N GLN A 69 -38.02 6.89 -16.08
CA GLN A 69 -37.75 6.09 -17.27
C GLN A 69 -38.06 4.60 -17.05
N LEU A 70 -37.77 4.06 -15.86
CA LEU A 70 -38.15 2.70 -15.46
C LEU A 70 -39.67 2.51 -15.39
N GLU A 71 -40.42 3.49 -14.89
CA GLU A 71 -41.89 3.46 -14.88
C GLU A 71 -42.47 3.52 -16.30
N VAL A 72 -41.95 4.41 -17.16
CA VAL A 72 -42.33 4.48 -18.57
C VAL A 72 -42.02 3.17 -19.29
N LEU A 73 -40.87 2.55 -19.04
CA LEU A 73 -40.50 1.26 -19.61
C LEU A 73 -41.31 0.09 -19.02
N ARG A 74 -41.72 0.14 -17.74
CA ARG A 74 -42.69 -0.79 -17.15
C ARG A 74 -44.06 -0.67 -17.79
N CYS A 75 -44.57 0.55 -18.01
CA CYS A 75 -45.79 0.79 -18.77
C CYS A 75 -45.66 0.28 -20.21
N ARG A 76 -44.49 0.46 -20.86
CA ARG A 76 -44.23 -0.02 -22.22
C ARG A 76 -44.12 -1.55 -22.30
N ARG A 77 -43.59 -2.24 -21.27
CA ARG A 77 -43.61 -3.71 -21.14
C ARG A 77 -45.00 -4.25 -20.77
N GLY A 78 -45.78 -3.52 -19.97
CA GLY A 78 -47.20 -3.81 -19.73
C GLY A 78 -48.04 -3.72 -21.00
N TRP A 79 -47.76 -2.74 -21.87
CA TRP A 79 -48.40 -2.62 -23.18
C TRP A 79 -47.91 -3.69 -24.17
N LYS A 80 -46.63 -4.08 -24.14
CA LYS A 80 -46.12 -5.17 -24.99
C LYS A 80 -46.66 -6.56 -24.62
N LYS A 81 -46.97 -6.84 -23.34
CA LYS A 81 -47.73 -8.07 -22.99
C LYS A 81 -49.15 -8.07 -23.58
N PHE A 82 -49.72 -6.91 -23.88
CA PHE A 82 -50.98 -6.78 -24.62
C PHE A 82 -50.81 -6.80 -26.16
N ARG A 83 -49.59 -6.61 -26.68
CA ARG A 83 -49.30 -6.52 -28.13
C ARG A 83 -48.45 -7.64 -28.74
N VAL A 84 -47.91 -8.57 -27.95
CA VAL A 84 -47.07 -9.69 -28.45
C VAL A 84 -47.88 -10.86 -29.05
N ASN A 85 -49.21 -10.72 -29.22
CA ASN A 85 -49.96 -11.54 -30.20
C ASN A 85 -49.94 -10.97 -31.64
N ALA A 86 -48.96 -10.13 -31.99
CA ALA A 86 -48.78 -9.65 -33.35
C ALA A 86 -47.29 -9.44 -33.71
N SER A 87 -46.74 -10.44 -34.41
CA SER A 87 -45.71 -10.41 -35.47
C SER A 87 -44.29 -9.84 -35.19
N ALA A 88 -43.34 -10.78 -35.08
CA ALA A 88 -42.19 -11.06 -35.97
C ALA A 88 -41.20 -9.97 -36.49
N ALA A 89 -39.93 -10.45 -36.58
CA ALA A 89 -38.79 -10.10 -37.47
C ALA A 89 -37.65 -9.19 -36.94
N ALA A 90 -36.41 -9.70 -37.09
CA ALA A 90 -35.06 -9.09 -36.92
C ALA A 90 -34.59 -8.40 -38.24
N PRO A 91 -33.35 -7.88 -38.50
CA PRO A 91 -32.05 -7.94 -37.75
C PRO A 91 -31.06 -6.69 -37.80
N GLN A 92 -29.95 -6.79 -37.01
CA GLN A 92 -28.49 -6.42 -37.13
C GLN A 92 -27.85 -5.02 -37.45
N THR A 93 -26.59 -4.86 -36.93
CA THR A 93 -25.41 -3.93 -37.20
C THR A 93 -25.35 -2.56 -36.48
N ASP A 94 -24.23 -1.93 -36.05
CA ASP A 94 -22.78 -2.22 -35.83
C ASP A 94 -22.14 -1.04 -35.01
N ASP A 95 -20.94 -1.27 -34.43
CA ASP A 95 -19.77 -0.40 -34.10
C ASP A 95 -19.70 0.68 -32.96
N ASP A 96 -18.74 0.40 -32.05
CA ASP A 96 -17.55 1.16 -31.54
C ASP A 96 -17.54 2.41 -30.61
N ALA A 97 -16.71 2.27 -29.54
CA ALA A 97 -15.70 3.20 -28.95
C ALA A 97 -16.12 4.59 -28.39
N ASP A 98 -15.53 5.24 -27.36
CA ASP A 98 -14.47 5.02 -26.38
C ASP A 98 -14.56 6.12 -25.28
N VAL A 99 -14.17 5.74 -24.06
CA VAL A 99 -13.70 6.40 -22.81
C VAL A 99 -13.80 7.94 -22.59
N ARG A 100 -14.25 8.32 -21.36
CA ARG A 100 -13.43 8.99 -20.30
C ARG A 100 -14.26 9.26 -19.04
N THR A 101 -13.99 8.50 -17.98
CA THR A 101 -14.52 8.69 -16.63
C THR A 101 -13.53 9.55 -15.83
N GLU A 102 -13.92 10.76 -15.46
CA GLU A 102 -13.22 11.56 -14.44
C GLU A 102 -13.84 11.23 -13.08
N LYS A 103 -13.03 10.67 -12.16
CA LYS A 103 -13.40 10.44 -10.76
C LYS A 103 -12.53 11.34 -9.88
N SER A 104 -13.16 12.35 -9.29
CA SER A 104 -12.59 13.20 -8.26
C SER A 104 -12.47 12.41 -6.95
N LEU A 105 -11.27 12.38 -6.37
CA LEU A 105 -10.94 11.57 -5.21
C LEU A 105 -10.51 12.47 -4.03
N ASP A 106 -11.15 12.25 -2.89
CA ASP A 106 -10.94 13.02 -1.66
C ASP A 106 -9.74 12.50 -0.85
N LEU A 107 -8.87 13.44 -0.48
CA LEU A 107 -7.52 13.32 0.09
C LEU A 107 -7.41 12.70 1.51
N TYR A 108 -8.48 12.14 2.06
CA TYR A 108 -8.46 11.52 3.40
C TYR A 108 -8.71 9.99 3.35
N SER A 109 -9.01 9.45 2.18
CA SER A 109 -9.29 8.02 1.96
C SER A 109 -8.06 7.19 1.56
N LEU A 110 -6.89 7.81 1.39
CA LEU A 110 -5.72 7.12 0.81
C LEU A 110 -4.74 6.51 1.84
N TYR A 111 -4.99 6.70 3.14
CA TYR A 111 -4.21 6.08 4.21
C TYR A 111 -5.04 5.12 5.09
N SER A 112 -6.27 4.86 4.69
CA SER A 112 -7.07 3.73 5.16
C SER A 112 -7.72 3.15 3.92
N THR A 113 -7.07 2.13 3.37
CA THR A 113 -7.67 1.28 2.35
C THR A 113 -8.92 0.62 2.97
N GLU A 114 -10.11 1.02 2.52
CA GLU A 114 -11.24 0.09 2.43
C GLU A 114 -11.08 -0.62 1.07
N ASP A 115 -10.05 -1.45 1.01
CA ASP A 115 -9.74 -2.50 0.04
C ASP A 115 -8.61 -3.26 0.74
N ASP A 116 -8.93 -4.37 1.40
CA ASP A 116 -8.04 -5.23 2.21
C ASP A 116 -7.00 -5.98 1.34
N ASP A 117 -6.30 -5.27 0.44
CA ASP A 117 -5.28 -5.83 -0.46
C ASP A 117 -3.89 -5.24 -0.15
N GLU A 118 -3.49 -5.18 1.13
CA GLU A 118 -2.07 -5.12 1.49
C GLU A 118 -1.50 -6.53 1.31
N GLU A 119 -1.21 -6.96 0.06
CA GLU A 119 -0.56 -8.25 -0.28
C GLU A 119 0.75 -8.36 0.55
N PHE A 120 0.80 -9.30 1.52
CA PHE A 120 1.86 -9.40 2.52
C PHE A 120 2.59 -10.75 2.42
N PHE A 121 3.45 -10.85 1.42
CA PHE A 121 4.69 -11.63 1.39
C PHE A 121 4.78 -12.95 2.20
N ASP A 122 4.26 -14.04 1.60
CA ASP A 122 4.73 -15.41 1.88
C ASP A 122 5.99 -15.70 1.04
N LEU A 123 7.16 -15.32 1.55
CA LEU A 123 8.45 -15.77 0.99
C LEU A 123 8.70 -17.26 1.29
N SER A 124 7.99 -18.13 0.59
CA SER A 124 8.32 -19.55 0.47
C SER A 124 9.11 -19.82 -0.83
N SER A 125 10.13 -18.99 -1.12
CA SER A 125 11.13 -19.30 -2.14
C SER A 125 12.45 -19.71 -1.49
N GLU A 126 12.84 -20.95 -1.77
CA GLU A 126 14.07 -21.61 -1.33
C GLU A 126 15.29 -20.75 -1.70
N SER A 127 15.95 -20.21 -0.68
CA SER A 127 17.28 -19.61 -0.81
C SER A 127 18.27 -20.61 -0.25
N GLU A 128 19.06 -21.21 -1.14
CA GLU A 128 20.18 -22.08 -0.78
C GLU A 128 21.28 -21.29 -0.04
N GLU A 129 22.00 -22.09 0.74
CA GLU A 129 22.80 -21.79 1.92
C GLU A 129 23.95 -20.79 1.69
N GLY A 130 24.02 -19.78 2.56
CA GLY A 130 25.26 -19.07 2.86
C GLY A 130 25.88 -19.71 4.10
N GLU A 131 26.96 -20.47 3.93
CA GLU A 131 27.71 -21.08 5.01
C GLU A 131 28.29 -20.02 5.96
N GLU A 132 27.81 -20.03 7.19
CA GLU A 132 28.46 -19.39 8.33
C GLU A 132 28.91 -20.52 9.27
N ILE A 133 30.20 -20.56 9.58
CA ILE A 133 30.81 -21.58 10.44
C ILE A 133 30.32 -21.33 11.87
N VAL A 134 29.28 -22.06 12.28
CA VAL A 134 28.75 -22.04 13.66
C VAL A 134 28.59 -23.48 14.16
N GLU A 135 29.01 -23.68 15.40
CA GLU A 135 29.13 -24.93 16.15
C GLU A 135 28.02 -25.94 15.86
N GLY A 136 28.41 -27.19 15.56
CA GLY A 136 27.55 -28.26 15.05
C GLY A 136 26.12 -28.38 15.62
N PRO A 137 25.88 -28.20 16.94
CA PRO A 137 24.53 -28.29 17.50
C PRO A 137 23.57 -27.18 17.04
N LEU A 138 24.06 -25.96 16.79
CA LEU A 138 23.24 -24.83 16.35
C LEU A 138 22.89 -24.94 14.88
N LYS A 139 23.78 -25.51 14.06
CA LYS A 139 23.55 -25.70 12.63
C LYS A 139 22.35 -26.61 12.37
N GLU A 140 22.29 -27.77 13.03
CA GLU A 140 21.15 -28.70 12.92
C GLU A 140 19.83 -28.07 13.38
N LEU A 141 19.89 -27.26 14.45
CA LEU A 141 18.71 -26.53 14.94
C LEU A 141 18.22 -25.49 13.93
N PHE A 142 19.14 -24.76 13.29
CA PHE A 142 18.81 -23.78 12.27
C PHE A 142 18.26 -24.41 11.00
N GLU A 143 18.86 -25.50 10.52
CA GLU A 143 18.34 -26.26 9.38
C GLU A 143 16.92 -26.77 9.64
N ASN A 144 16.66 -27.31 10.84
CA ASN A 144 15.32 -27.74 11.23
C ASN A 144 14.33 -26.56 11.29
N ALA A 145 14.73 -25.43 11.88
CA ALA A 145 13.89 -24.23 11.93
C ALA A 145 13.58 -23.68 10.54
N ASP A 146 14.56 -23.63 9.64
CA ASP A 146 14.40 -23.14 8.27
C ASP A 146 13.45 -24.03 7.46
N ASN A 147 13.55 -25.35 7.62
CA ASN A 147 12.62 -26.32 7.02
C ASN A 147 11.18 -26.15 7.55
N LEU A 148 11.02 -25.95 8.86
CA LEU A 148 9.70 -25.72 9.47
C LEU A 148 9.08 -24.38 9.04
N LEU A 149 9.89 -23.34 8.83
CA LEU A 149 9.44 -22.03 8.35
C LEU A 149 8.94 -22.06 6.89
N ALA A 150 9.45 -22.99 6.08
CA ALA A 150 8.97 -23.22 4.71
C ALA A 150 7.66 -24.02 4.64
N GLY A 151 7.22 -24.58 5.78
CA GLY A 151 6.03 -25.42 5.88
C GLY A 151 4.71 -24.65 6.03
N ASP A 152 3.72 -25.35 6.57
CA ASP A 152 2.39 -24.86 6.87
C ASP A 152 2.35 -23.98 8.14
N ALA A 153 1.19 -23.39 8.44
CA ALA A 153 1.02 -22.51 9.60
C ALA A 153 1.38 -23.19 10.94
N GLU A 154 1.08 -24.50 11.09
CA GLU A 154 1.48 -25.24 12.30
C GLU A 154 2.99 -25.43 12.38
N SER A 155 3.67 -25.69 11.25
CA SER A 155 5.13 -25.82 11.21
C SER A 155 5.81 -24.48 11.48
N LYS A 156 5.30 -23.38 10.92
CA LYS A 156 5.77 -22.02 11.21
C LYS A 156 5.68 -21.68 12.70
N LEU A 157 4.58 -22.05 13.37
CA LEU A 157 4.43 -21.89 14.82
C LEU A 157 5.42 -22.75 15.62
N LYS A 158 5.66 -24.00 15.21
CA LYS A 158 6.66 -24.87 15.84
C LYS A 158 8.07 -24.30 15.71
N ALA A 159 8.42 -23.76 14.54
CA ALA A 159 9.70 -23.09 14.32
C ALA A 159 9.88 -21.88 15.24
N PHE A 160 8.85 -21.05 15.35
CA PHE A 160 8.86 -19.88 16.23
C PHE A 160 9.13 -20.26 17.69
N ASN A 161 8.40 -21.26 18.22
CA ASN A 161 8.60 -21.73 19.59
C ASN A 161 10.00 -22.31 19.80
N LEU A 162 10.50 -23.11 18.84
CA LEU A 162 11.84 -23.69 18.91
C LEU A 162 12.95 -22.62 18.98
N LEU A 163 12.81 -21.57 18.17
CA LEU A 163 13.77 -20.46 18.16
C LEU A 163 13.65 -19.61 19.43
N MET A 164 12.44 -19.39 19.94
CA MET A 164 12.20 -18.65 21.19
C MET A 164 12.80 -19.36 22.41
N ASP A 165 12.70 -20.68 22.48
CA ASP A 165 13.31 -21.47 23.57
C ASP A 165 14.83 -21.27 23.66
N LYS A 166 15.49 -20.96 22.52
CA LYS A 166 16.94 -20.76 22.43
C LYS A 166 17.39 -19.30 22.54
N LYS A 167 16.45 -18.36 22.57
CA LYS A 167 16.73 -16.92 22.65
C LYS A 167 17.56 -16.56 23.90
N ASP A 168 17.23 -17.14 25.04
CA ASP A 168 17.92 -16.84 26.31
C ASP A 168 19.30 -17.52 26.41
N GLU A 169 19.48 -18.66 25.74
CA GLU A 169 20.75 -19.38 25.67
C GLU A 169 21.76 -18.66 24.75
N TYR A 170 21.29 -18.08 23.63
CA TYR A 170 22.14 -17.46 22.61
C TYR A 170 21.68 -16.04 22.20
N PRO A 171 21.65 -15.06 23.13
CA PRO A 171 21.04 -13.75 22.91
C PRO A 171 21.77 -12.86 21.89
N ASN A 172 23.02 -13.19 21.55
CA ASN A 172 23.85 -12.44 20.59
C ASN A 172 24.22 -13.27 19.36
N SER A 173 23.52 -14.39 19.12
CA SER A 173 23.73 -15.16 17.89
C SER A 173 23.02 -14.46 16.73
N VAL A 174 23.80 -13.90 15.80
CA VAL A 174 23.29 -13.24 14.58
C VAL A 174 22.38 -14.19 13.81
N GLY A 175 22.82 -15.43 13.63
CA GLY A 175 22.08 -16.51 12.97
C GLY A 175 20.71 -16.82 13.58
N LEU A 176 20.59 -16.70 14.90
CA LEU A 176 19.33 -16.89 15.62
C LEU A 176 18.43 -15.66 15.49
N LEU A 177 18.98 -14.45 15.59
CA LEU A 177 18.22 -13.21 15.61
C LEU A 177 17.51 -12.93 14.28
N TRP A 178 18.17 -13.09 13.14
CA TRP A 178 17.49 -12.88 11.85
C TRP A 178 16.45 -13.99 11.58
N ARG A 179 16.67 -15.22 12.05
CA ARG A 179 15.68 -16.30 11.98
C ARG A 179 14.47 -16.05 12.89
N LEU A 180 14.68 -15.46 14.07
CA LEU A 180 13.59 -14.98 14.92
C LEU A 180 12.80 -13.88 14.21
N ALA A 181 13.46 -12.92 13.56
CA ALA A 181 12.78 -11.90 12.76
C ALA A 181 11.93 -12.52 11.63
N LYS A 182 12.47 -13.51 10.91
CA LYS A 182 11.75 -14.30 9.90
C LYS A 182 10.53 -15.01 10.49
N ALA A 183 10.70 -15.68 11.63
CA ALA A 183 9.62 -16.38 12.31
C ALA A 183 8.52 -15.42 12.81
N CYS A 184 8.90 -14.27 13.38
CA CYS A 184 7.98 -13.19 13.74
C CYS A 184 7.19 -12.69 12.53
N HIS A 185 7.83 -12.49 11.38
CA HIS A 185 7.16 -12.09 10.14
C HIS A 185 6.14 -13.15 9.69
N SER A 186 6.51 -14.44 9.71
CA SER A 186 5.58 -15.54 9.42
C SER A 186 4.40 -15.59 10.39
N MET A 187 4.64 -15.40 11.69
CA MET A 187 3.56 -15.31 12.70
C MET A 187 2.67 -14.09 12.49
N GLY A 188 3.24 -12.95 12.12
CA GLY A 188 2.50 -11.74 11.75
C GLY A 188 1.56 -11.97 10.57
N THR A 189 2.01 -12.73 9.56
CA THR A 189 1.18 -13.15 8.42
C THR A 189 0.01 -14.01 8.88
N ILE A 190 0.27 -15.02 9.73
CA ILE A 190 -0.79 -15.87 10.30
C ILE A 190 -1.80 -15.07 11.11
N HIS A 191 -1.36 -14.09 11.91
CA HIS A 191 -2.27 -13.25 12.67
C HIS A 191 -3.09 -12.30 11.80
N LYS A 192 -2.52 -11.83 10.68
CA LYS A 192 -3.26 -11.07 9.66
C LYS A 192 -4.41 -11.90 9.09
N ASP A 193 -4.13 -13.13 8.65
CA ASP A 193 -5.14 -14.03 8.07
C ASP A 193 -6.28 -14.34 9.06
N ASN A 194 -5.95 -14.38 10.35
CA ASN A 194 -6.92 -14.57 11.43
C ASN A 194 -7.67 -13.29 11.83
N GLY A 195 -7.31 -12.12 11.29
CA GLY A 195 -7.88 -10.82 11.66
C GLY A 195 -7.41 -10.26 13.02
N ASP A 196 -6.36 -10.84 13.61
CA ASP A 196 -5.82 -10.46 14.92
C ASP A 196 -4.81 -9.29 14.78
N VAL A 197 -5.32 -8.07 14.60
CA VAL A 197 -4.49 -6.86 14.37
C VAL A 197 -3.49 -6.59 15.48
N GLU A 198 -3.87 -6.75 16.75
CA GLU A 198 -2.97 -6.46 17.88
C GLU A 198 -1.81 -7.45 17.97
N LYS A 199 -2.07 -8.75 17.82
CA LYS A 199 -1.01 -9.76 17.79
C LYS A 199 -0.12 -9.61 16.58
N ARG A 200 -0.68 -9.23 15.43
CA ARG A 200 0.11 -8.88 14.25
C ARG A 200 1.06 -7.72 14.54
N ARG A 201 0.56 -6.66 15.18
CA ARG A 201 1.38 -5.51 15.60
C ARG A 201 2.50 -5.96 16.54
N GLU A 202 2.19 -6.77 17.55
CA GLU A 202 3.19 -7.31 18.48
C GLU A 202 4.29 -8.09 17.74
N MET A 203 3.93 -9.04 16.88
CA MET A 203 4.90 -9.82 16.11
C MET A 203 5.75 -8.97 15.18
N VAL A 204 5.17 -7.98 14.51
CA VAL A 204 5.90 -7.08 13.60
C VAL A 204 6.91 -6.22 14.37
N MET A 205 6.50 -5.65 15.51
CA MET A 205 7.40 -4.84 16.33
C MET A 205 8.51 -5.68 16.96
N GLU A 206 8.20 -6.91 17.41
CA GLU A 206 9.19 -7.82 17.99
C GLU A 206 10.21 -8.29 16.93
N GLY A 207 9.73 -8.65 15.73
CA GLY A 207 10.58 -9.03 14.60
C GLY A 207 11.54 -7.92 14.20
N TYR A 208 11.07 -6.66 14.19
CA TYR A 208 11.91 -5.51 13.94
C TYR A 208 13.04 -5.36 14.97
N GLU A 209 12.76 -5.52 16.26
CA GLU A 209 13.80 -5.41 17.30
C GLU A 209 14.85 -6.53 17.18
N TYR A 210 14.45 -7.76 16.81
CA TYR A 210 15.41 -8.82 16.53
C TYR A 210 16.29 -8.53 15.32
N ALA A 211 15.68 -8.10 14.20
CA ALA A 211 16.43 -7.79 12.99
C ALA A 211 17.38 -6.60 13.20
N LYS A 212 16.94 -5.58 13.94
CA LYS A 212 17.76 -4.44 14.32
C LYS A 212 18.96 -4.87 15.17
N ARG A 213 18.74 -5.74 16.17
CA ARG A 213 19.84 -6.26 17.00
C ARG A 213 20.80 -7.12 16.19
N ALA A 214 20.30 -7.93 15.25
CA ALA A 214 21.15 -8.70 14.34
C ALA A 214 22.04 -7.77 13.52
N LEU A 215 21.48 -6.67 13.01
CA LEU A 215 22.19 -5.66 12.22
C LEU A 215 23.25 -4.91 13.04
N GLU A 216 22.99 -4.62 14.32
CA GLU A 216 23.97 -4.01 15.22
C GLU A 216 25.17 -4.93 15.52
N LEU A 217 24.97 -6.25 15.43
CA LEU A 217 26.00 -7.26 15.68
C LEU A 217 26.81 -7.59 14.42
N ASP A 218 26.15 -7.65 13.26
CA ASP A 218 26.79 -7.94 11.98
C ASP A 218 26.05 -7.25 10.83
N ASP A 219 26.74 -6.29 10.19
CA ASP A 219 26.27 -5.56 9.01
C ASP A 219 26.84 -6.11 7.70
N SER A 220 27.57 -7.22 7.74
CA SER A 220 28.17 -7.86 6.57
C SER A 220 27.34 -9.03 6.02
N ASN A 221 26.27 -9.41 6.71
CA ASN A 221 25.42 -10.55 6.35
C ASN A 221 24.19 -10.12 5.52
N ALA A 222 24.02 -10.76 4.35
CA ALA A 222 22.92 -10.47 3.43
C ALA A 222 21.54 -10.78 4.04
N GLU A 223 21.40 -11.88 4.80
CA GLU A 223 20.13 -12.26 5.45
C GLU A 223 19.72 -11.24 6.51
N VAL A 224 20.69 -10.69 7.25
CA VAL A 224 20.43 -9.67 8.26
C VAL A 224 19.85 -8.41 7.62
N HIS A 225 20.46 -7.92 6.54
CA HIS A 225 19.94 -6.77 5.80
C HIS A 225 18.56 -7.06 5.17
N LYS A 226 18.36 -8.26 4.63
CA LYS A 226 17.09 -8.70 4.05
C LYS A 226 15.95 -8.68 5.07
N TRP A 227 16.11 -9.37 6.19
CA TRP A 227 15.07 -9.45 7.23
C TRP A 227 14.88 -8.13 7.97
N PHE A 228 15.93 -7.31 8.08
CA PHE A 228 15.79 -5.93 8.55
C PHE A 228 14.92 -5.10 7.60
N ALA A 229 15.17 -5.14 6.29
CA ALA A 229 14.34 -4.43 5.32
C ALA A 229 12.88 -4.92 5.37
N ILE A 230 12.64 -6.24 5.37
CA ILE A 230 11.29 -6.80 5.44
C ILE A 230 10.55 -6.31 6.68
N THR A 231 11.16 -6.39 7.86
CA THR A 231 10.52 -5.93 9.12
C THR A 231 10.30 -4.42 9.17
N VAL A 232 11.18 -3.62 8.55
CA VAL A 232 10.98 -2.17 8.35
C VAL A 232 9.78 -1.90 7.45
N GLY A 233 9.60 -2.67 6.37
CA GLY A 233 8.40 -2.60 5.53
C GLY A 233 7.13 -2.93 6.31
N SER A 234 7.13 -4.04 7.03
CA SER A 234 5.97 -4.54 7.80
C SER A 234 5.52 -3.57 8.90
N ARG A 235 6.46 -2.92 9.60
CA ARG A 235 6.09 -1.96 10.66
C ARG A 235 5.48 -0.67 10.13
N GLY A 236 5.67 -0.37 8.83
CA GLY A 236 5.10 0.77 8.14
C GLY A 236 3.57 0.87 8.26
N GLU A 237 2.89 -0.26 8.51
CA GLU A 237 1.44 -0.33 8.74
C GLU A 237 1.01 0.22 10.12
N PHE A 238 1.91 0.27 11.10
CA PHE A 238 1.59 0.55 12.50
C PHE A 238 2.18 1.87 13.04
N ILE A 239 2.95 2.58 12.21
CA ILE A 239 3.69 3.80 12.55
C ILE A 239 3.13 5.04 11.84
N GLY A 240 3.58 6.23 12.24
CA GLY A 240 3.12 7.47 11.63
C GLY A 240 3.61 7.65 10.18
N THR A 241 2.88 8.43 9.38
CA THR A 241 3.24 8.69 7.96
C THR A 241 4.66 9.21 7.78
N LYS A 242 5.18 10.05 8.70
CA LYS A 242 6.55 10.56 8.63
C LYS A 242 7.57 9.42 8.76
N GLU A 243 7.38 8.56 9.75
CA GLU A 243 8.24 7.42 10.04
C GLU A 243 8.15 6.38 8.91
N LYS A 244 6.95 6.14 8.36
CA LYS A 244 6.77 5.27 7.18
C LYS A 244 7.58 5.72 5.97
N ILE A 245 7.71 7.03 5.75
CA ILE A 245 8.52 7.53 4.63
C ILE A 245 10.03 7.43 4.94
N GLU A 246 10.46 7.69 6.18
CA GLU A 246 11.84 7.42 6.64
C GLU A 246 12.20 5.93 6.46
N ASP A 247 11.24 5.05 6.74
CA ASP A 247 11.35 3.61 6.59
C ASP A 247 11.46 3.19 5.13
N GLY A 248 10.77 3.86 4.20
CA GLY A 248 10.93 3.59 2.78
C GLY A 248 12.36 3.82 2.28
N VAL A 249 13.03 4.87 2.77
CA VAL A 249 14.46 5.12 2.44
C VAL A 249 15.34 4.03 3.04
N THR A 250 15.12 3.71 4.32
CA THR A 250 15.85 2.67 5.06
C THR A 250 15.69 1.29 4.40
N PHE A 251 14.47 0.94 4.00
CA PHE A 251 14.13 -0.27 3.27
C PHE A 251 14.98 -0.41 2.02
N LYS A 252 14.97 0.61 1.15
CA LYS A 252 15.71 0.59 -0.11
C LYS A 252 17.21 0.41 0.12
N GLU A 253 17.79 1.17 1.04
CA GLU A 253 19.23 1.09 1.35
C GLU A 253 19.65 -0.31 1.79
N HIS A 254 18.84 -0.96 2.63
CA HIS A 254 19.15 -2.30 3.12
C HIS A 254 18.92 -3.38 2.07
N VAL A 255 17.89 -3.29 1.23
CA VAL A 255 17.71 -4.21 0.09
C VAL A 255 18.88 -4.07 -0.90
N GLU A 256 19.33 -2.86 -1.22
CA GLU A 256 20.47 -2.64 -2.10
C GLU A 256 21.79 -3.15 -1.50
N LYS A 257 22.00 -3.00 -0.19
CA LYS A 257 23.16 -3.60 0.51
C LYS A 257 23.09 -5.13 0.46
N ALA A 258 21.93 -5.72 0.75
CA ALA A 258 21.74 -7.16 0.66
C ALA A 258 22.02 -7.68 -0.75
N LEU A 259 21.57 -6.97 -1.80
CA LEU A 259 21.85 -7.33 -3.20
C LEU A 259 23.33 -7.24 -3.57
N LYS A 260 24.07 -6.28 -2.98
CA LYS A 260 25.53 -6.21 -3.18
C LYS A 260 26.25 -7.42 -2.58
N LEU A 261 25.73 -7.95 -1.46
CA LEU A 261 26.29 -9.12 -0.79
C LEU A 261 25.85 -10.43 -1.44
N ARG A 262 24.59 -10.52 -1.88
CA ARG A 262 24.00 -11.69 -2.54
C ARG A 262 23.17 -11.29 -3.78
N PRO A 263 23.83 -11.07 -4.93
CA PRO A 263 23.16 -10.58 -6.15
C PRO A 263 22.25 -11.61 -6.81
N SER A 264 22.38 -12.90 -6.46
CA SER A 264 21.59 -14.00 -7.01
C SER A 264 20.33 -14.32 -6.21
N ASP A 265 20.00 -13.55 -5.16
CA ASP A 265 18.79 -13.78 -4.37
C ASP A 265 17.56 -13.20 -5.08
N ALA A 266 16.69 -14.09 -5.58
CA ALA A 266 15.45 -13.73 -6.27
C ALA A 266 14.52 -12.85 -5.40
N SER A 267 14.45 -13.11 -4.10
CA SER A 267 13.56 -12.38 -3.20
C SER A 267 14.00 -10.93 -3.00
N LEU A 268 15.30 -10.65 -3.06
CA LEU A 268 15.83 -9.29 -2.93
C LEU A 268 15.52 -8.46 -4.18
N HIS A 269 15.61 -9.05 -5.37
CA HIS A 269 15.19 -8.38 -6.61
C HIS A 269 13.68 -8.11 -6.60
N HIS A 270 12.89 -9.06 -6.12
CA HIS A 270 11.46 -8.85 -5.94
C HIS A 270 11.16 -7.69 -4.98
N LEU A 271 11.78 -7.67 -3.79
CA LEU A 271 11.61 -6.60 -2.81
C LEU A 271 11.96 -5.22 -3.39
N LEU A 272 13.05 -5.13 -4.16
CA LEU A 272 13.44 -3.90 -4.82
C LEU A 272 12.45 -3.51 -5.93
N GLY A 273 11.99 -4.47 -6.72
CA GLY A 273 10.96 -4.27 -7.74
C GLY A 273 9.65 -3.76 -7.16
N ARG A 274 9.22 -4.32 -6.02
CA ARG A 274 8.03 -3.87 -5.29
C ARG A 274 8.16 -2.45 -4.80
N PHE A 275 9.29 -2.11 -4.18
CA PHE A 275 9.57 -0.73 -3.76
C PHE A 275 9.53 0.24 -4.96
N MET A 276 10.14 -0.13 -6.09
CA MET A 276 10.12 0.69 -7.31
C MET A 276 8.71 0.85 -7.88
N TYR A 277 7.92 -0.22 -7.86
CA TYR A 277 6.52 -0.20 -8.28
C TYR A 277 5.70 0.75 -7.41
N GLU A 278 5.78 0.62 -6.08
CA GLU A 278 5.07 1.50 -5.14
C GLU A 278 5.44 2.97 -5.36
N VAL A 279 6.74 3.28 -5.50
CA VAL A 279 7.23 4.63 -5.79
C VAL A 279 6.72 5.16 -7.14
N ALA A 280 6.64 4.32 -8.16
CA ALA A 280 6.11 4.69 -9.47
C ALA A 280 4.61 5.01 -9.39
N THR A 281 3.84 4.25 -8.60
CA THR A 281 2.40 4.46 -8.39
C THR A 281 2.05 5.73 -7.62
N LEU A 282 3.00 6.31 -6.86
CA LEU A 282 2.74 7.53 -6.08
C LEU A 282 2.17 8.66 -6.95
N THR A 283 1.18 9.37 -6.43
CA THR A 283 0.61 10.53 -7.13
C THR A 283 1.58 11.72 -7.11
N TRP A 284 1.38 12.70 -8.01
CA TRP A 284 2.17 13.95 -7.99
C TRP A 284 2.08 14.67 -6.63
N VAL A 285 0.93 14.57 -5.95
CA VAL A 285 0.71 15.16 -4.62
C VAL A 285 1.51 14.43 -3.55
N GLU A 286 1.48 13.10 -3.53
CA GLU A 286 2.31 12.28 -2.62
C GLU A 286 3.79 12.53 -2.82
N ARG A 287 4.26 12.58 -4.07
CA ARG A 287 5.66 12.93 -4.38
C ARG A 287 6.00 14.33 -3.85
N LYS A 288 5.10 15.30 -3.94
CA LYS A 288 5.37 16.65 -3.41
C LYS A 288 5.41 16.70 -1.88
N ILE A 289 4.59 15.90 -1.20
CA ILE A 289 4.60 15.78 0.27
C ILE A 289 5.89 15.08 0.72
N ALA A 290 6.26 13.98 0.07
CA ALA A 290 7.53 13.31 0.31
C ALA A 290 8.71 14.26 0.06
N GLY A 291 8.70 15.05 -1.02
CA GLY A 291 9.79 15.99 -1.33
C GLY A 291 9.83 17.24 -0.44
N ALA A 292 8.77 17.52 0.32
CA ALA A 292 8.76 18.59 1.31
C ALA A 292 9.24 18.10 2.68
N LEU A 293 9.03 16.82 2.98
CA LEU A 293 9.51 16.16 4.20
C LEU A 293 10.96 15.64 4.05
N PHE A 294 11.37 15.31 2.83
CA PHE A 294 12.67 14.73 2.48
C PHE A 294 13.31 15.53 1.34
N ALA A 295 14.64 15.65 1.37
CA ALA A 295 15.38 16.44 0.38
C ALA A 295 15.26 15.87 -1.04
N GLU A 296 15.05 14.56 -1.19
CA GLU A 296 14.88 13.91 -2.49
C GLU A 296 13.90 12.74 -2.39
N VAL A 297 12.85 12.77 -3.20
CA VAL A 297 11.90 11.66 -3.33
C VAL A 297 12.54 10.61 -4.22
N PRO A 298 12.55 9.32 -3.83
CA PRO A 298 12.94 8.27 -4.73
C PRO A 298 12.15 8.39 -6.04
N LYS A 299 12.86 8.43 -7.17
CA LYS A 299 12.24 8.35 -8.49
C LYS A 299 12.39 6.91 -8.94
N ALA A 300 11.28 6.29 -9.26
CA ALA A 300 11.23 4.97 -9.88
C ALA A 300 10.13 4.99 -10.95
N THR A 301 10.31 4.16 -11.96
CA THR A 301 9.39 4.01 -13.08
C THR A 301 8.89 2.58 -13.19
N PHE A 302 7.74 2.38 -13.84
CA PHE A 302 7.19 1.04 -14.05
C PHE A 302 8.14 0.08 -14.79
N PRO A 303 8.90 0.51 -15.83
CA PRO A 303 9.92 -0.32 -16.47
C PRO A 303 11.03 -0.78 -15.52
N GLU A 304 11.54 0.10 -14.67
CA GLU A 304 12.59 -0.26 -13.69
C GLU A 304 12.09 -1.30 -12.68
N ALA A 305 10.83 -1.20 -12.26
CA ALA A 305 10.21 -2.21 -11.42
C ALA A 305 10.04 -3.55 -12.16
N ALA A 306 9.57 -3.51 -13.41
CA ALA A 306 9.42 -4.70 -14.24
C ALA A 306 10.75 -5.43 -14.47
N ASP A 307 11.83 -4.71 -14.75
CA ASP A 307 13.18 -5.28 -14.91
C ASP A 307 13.61 -6.06 -13.67
N LYS A 308 13.29 -5.54 -12.47
CA LYS A 308 13.60 -6.20 -11.21
C LYS A 308 12.76 -7.45 -10.96
N PHE A 309 11.48 -7.44 -11.28
CA PHE A 309 10.64 -8.64 -11.20
C PHE A 309 11.05 -9.71 -12.23
N GLU A 310 11.50 -9.31 -13.42
CA GLU A 310 12.05 -10.25 -14.41
C GLU A 310 13.38 -10.87 -13.94
N GLU A 311 14.22 -10.09 -13.26
CA GLU A 311 15.45 -10.60 -12.65
C GLU A 311 15.14 -11.60 -11.52
N ALA A 312 14.15 -11.30 -10.68
CA ALA A 312 13.63 -12.23 -9.67
C ALA A 312 13.09 -13.52 -10.29
N GLU A 313 12.33 -13.44 -11.38
CA GLU A 313 11.79 -14.63 -12.08
C GLU A 313 12.90 -15.52 -12.65
N LYS A 314 13.96 -14.91 -13.23
CA LYS A 314 15.10 -15.64 -13.79
C LYS A 314 15.91 -16.38 -12.72
N LEU A 315 15.98 -15.82 -11.51
CA LEU A 315 16.74 -16.38 -10.39
C LEU A 315 15.92 -17.35 -9.54
N SER A 316 14.59 -17.36 -9.67
CA SER A 316 13.71 -18.24 -8.90
C SER A 316 13.77 -19.67 -9.42
N ASN A 317 13.92 -20.63 -8.52
CA ASN A 317 13.89 -22.07 -8.84
C ASN A 317 12.47 -22.60 -9.06
N ALA A 318 11.45 -21.86 -8.64
CA ALA A 318 10.04 -22.25 -8.74
C ALA A 318 9.17 -21.11 -9.28
N PRO A 319 8.05 -21.42 -9.96
CA PRO A 319 7.06 -20.42 -10.35
C PRO A 319 6.54 -19.64 -9.14
N TRP A 320 6.72 -18.31 -9.16
CA TRP A 320 6.29 -17.43 -8.07
C TRP A 320 5.12 -16.56 -8.51
N LYS A 321 3.93 -16.88 -8.01
CA LYS A 321 2.66 -16.25 -8.42
C LYS A 321 2.66 -14.73 -8.20
N GLU A 322 3.02 -14.28 -7.00
CA GLU A 322 3.03 -12.86 -6.63
C GLU A 322 4.01 -12.05 -7.49
N ASN A 323 5.23 -12.57 -7.72
CA ASN A 323 6.21 -11.94 -8.59
C ASN A 323 5.67 -11.72 -10.01
N ARG A 324 5.03 -12.75 -10.60
CA ARG A 324 4.41 -12.66 -11.93
C ARG A 324 3.24 -11.68 -11.96
N LEU A 325 2.44 -11.63 -10.89
CA LEU A 325 1.33 -10.68 -10.77
C LEU A 325 1.84 -9.23 -10.70
N LEU A 326 2.86 -8.95 -9.88
CA LEU A 326 3.45 -7.61 -9.78
C LEU A 326 4.17 -7.21 -11.06
N LEU A 327 4.85 -8.14 -11.73
CA LEU A 327 5.43 -7.91 -13.07
C LEU A 327 4.35 -7.51 -14.08
N ALA A 328 3.22 -8.22 -14.10
CA ALA A 328 2.10 -7.86 -14.96
C ALA A 328 1.50 -6.49 -14.60
N LYS A 329 1.31 -6.18 -13.30
CA LYS A 329 0.84 -4.87 -12.82
C LYS A 329 1.79 -3.75 -13.26
N ALA A 330 3.11 -3.95 -13.17
CA ALA A 330 4.12 -2.99 -13.63
C ALA A 330 4.03 -2.76 -15.15
N LEU A 331 3.93 -3.82 -15.95
CA LEU A 331 3.78 -3.73 -17.41
C LEU A 331 2.48 -3.03 -17.82
N ILE A 332 1.38 -3.23 -17.08
CA ILE A 332 0.12 -2.48 -17.27
C ILE A 332 0.35 -0.99 -17.01
N GLY A 333 1.08 -0.65 -15.94
CA GLY A 333 1.49 0.73 -15.63
C GLY A 333 2.28 1.40 -16.75
N ASP A 334 3.11 0.62 -17.45
CA ASP A 334 3.87 1.06 -18.63
C ASP A 334 3.10 0.96 -19.97
N ARG A 335 1.84 0.48 -19.94
CA ARG A 335 0.97 0.26 -21.11
C ARG A 335 1.42 -0.86 -22.05
N GLU A 336 2.25 -1.78 -21.57
CA GLU A 336 2.68 -2.99 -22.27
C GLU A 336 1.68 -4.14 -22.09
N TYR A 337 0.42 -3.93 -22.50
CA TYR A 337 -0.68 -4.85 -22.23
C TYR A 337 -0.46 -6.27 -22.78
N SER A 338 0.18 -6.40 -23.95
CA SER A 338 0.41 -7.70 -24.59
C SER A 338 1.35 -8.59 -23.76
N ARG A 339 2.41 -8.02 -23.19
CA ARG A 339 3.32 -8.76 -22.29
C ARG A 339 2.65 -9.00 -20.93
N ALA A 340 1.90 -8.03 -20.42
CA ALA A 340 1.18 -8.19 -19.17
C ALA A 340 0.21 -9.38 -19.19
N ILE A 341 -0.55 -9.56 -20.28
CA ILE A 341 -1.48 -10.70 -20.43
C ILE A 341 -0.73 -12.03 -20.36
N GLN A 342 0.42 -12.17 -21.02
CA GLN A 342 1.23 -13.39 -20.97
C GLN A 342 1.66 -13.72 -19.53
N TRP A 343 2.11 -12.71 -18.78
CA TRP A 343 2.50 -12.90 -17.39
C TRP A 343 1.32 -13.22 -16.46
N LEU A 344 0.13 -12.67 -16.73
CA LEU A 344 -1.10 -13.02 -15.99
C LEU A 344 -1.53 -14.46 -16.25
N GLU A 345 -1.43 -14.93 -17.50
CA GLU A 345 -1.70 -16.34 -17.85
C GLU A 345 -0.72 -17.26 -17.11
N LEU A 346 0.58 -16.94 -17.15
CA LEU A 346 1.60 -17.68 -16.40
C LEU A 346 1.40 -17.62 -14.88
N ALA A 347 0.87 -16.52 -14.34
CA ALA A 347 0.53 -16.40 -12.92
C ALA A 347 -0.71 -17.25 -12.57
N ALA A 348 -1.69 -17.32 -13.46
CA ALA A 348 -2.91 -18.10 -13.26
C ALA A 348 -2.65 -19.61 -13.18
N GLU A 349 -1.64 -20.11 -13.90
CA GLU A 349 -1.21 -21.52 -13.85
C GLU A 349 -0.59 -21.93 -12.50
N VAL A 350 -0.05 -20.97 -11.73
CA VAL A 350 0.58 -21.28 -10.44
C VAL A 350 -0.51 -21.54 -9.38
N PRO A 351 -0.49 -22.71 -8.70
CA PRO A 351 -1.46 -23.02 -7.67
C PRO A 351 -1.30 -22.08 -6.47
N VAL A 352 -2.44 -21.71 -5.90
CA VAL A 352 -2.54 -20.86 -4.71
C VAL A 352 -2.16 -21.71 -3.50
N LYS A 353 -1.01 -21.41 -2.87
CA LYS A 353 -0.52 -22.10 -1.66
C LYS A 353 -0.93 -21.37 -0.37
N SER A 354 -1.12 -20.06 -0.45
CA SER A 354 -1.63 -19.16 0.58
C SER A 354 -2.95 -18.55 0.09
N PRO A 355 -3.95 -18.30 0.94
CA PRO A 355 -5.23 -17.73 0.52
C PRO A 355 -5.14 -16.29 -0.04
N GLU A 356 -3.98 -15.64 0.09
CA GLU A 356 -3.66 -14.33 -0.48
C GLU A 356 -3.46 -14.35 -2.01
#